data_AF-A0A1I4LXV3-F1
#
_entry.id   AF-A0A1I4LXV3-F1
#
_cell.length_a   1.000
_cell.length_b   1.000
_cell.length_c   1.000
_cell.angle_alpha   90.00
_cell.angle_beta   90.00
_cell.angle_gamma   90.00
#
_symmetry.space_group_name_H-M   'P 1'
#
loop_
_entity.id
_entity.type
_entity.pdbx_description
1 polymer ?
#
loop_
_entity_poly.entity_id
_entity_poly.type
_entity_poly.pdbx_seq_one_letter_code
_entity_poly.pdbx_strand_id
1 'polypeptide(L)'
;MTEKTTSTGRRRIGVRGQILAVGAAGMAAAIAVGTFAINGLGSAGESLDEVSALESAESYVQTIETYNTDISGWQIAYAWDVYQVGAAQAVQPIEGSNRAGYLDVTERLLGELEKAPVELLTEGEAAIYDEILVKWDEFFAIDDQVVALFAQNTPQATETAEAMILNDSFGVYYEVIDLTAALRESLANRVDLAHTAAEDQQAQTTQIMIGIIVLGALLVLAAAFMVAQRITRPLGAVMDVATALAAGDLTKSSGVTQDDEVGRTAAALDEAVGHLRGVLSSVASSADAVAASSEELSASSAQISASAEETSAQSGVVASAAEEVSRNVQTVAAGAEQMGASIREIASNAAEASEVAARAVTAAETTTATVAKLGESSAEIGNVVKVITSIA
;
A
#
# COMPACT_ATOMS: atom_id res chain seq x y z
N MET A 1 -14.59 2.29 42.16
CA MET A 1 -13.54 3.01 41.40
C MET A 1 -13.23 2.17 40.18
N THR A 2 -13.82 2.52 39.05
CA THR A 2 -13.62 1.87 37.74
C THR A 2 -12.61 2.71 36.97
N GLU A 3 -11.40 2.18 36.84
CA GLU A 3 -10.28 2.82 36.17
C GLU A 3 -10.49 2.70 34.65
N LYS A 4 -10.93 3.81 34.04
CA LYS A 4 -11.03 3.98 32.59
C LYS A 4 -9.62 4.18 32.03
N THR A 5 -9.01 3.13 31.50
CA THR A 5 -7.79 3.22 30.71
C THR A 5 -8.10 3.94 29.40
N THR A 6 -7.80 5.24 29.35
CA THR A 6 -7.81 6.04 28.13
C THR A 6 -6.64 5.61 27.24
N SER A 7 -6.89 4.60 26.39
CA SER A 7 -6.06 4.32 25.22
C SER A 7 -6.09 5.55 24.31
N THR A 8 -5.01 6.33 24.34
CA THR A 8 -4.72 7.38 23.35
C THR A 8 -4.61 6.74 21.97
N GLY A 9 -5.73 6.70 21.24
CA GLY A 9 -5.79 6.24 19.87
C GLY A 9 -4.95 7.13 18.98
N ARG A 10 -3.69 6.75 18.75
CA ARG A 10 -2.93 7.21 17.58
C ARG A 10 -3.82 6.96 16.37
N ARG A 11 -4.29 8.02 15.69
CA ARG A 11 -5.03 7.89 14.43
C ARG A 11 -4.21 7.00 13.50
N ARG A 12 -4.73 5.80 13.26
CA ARG A 12 -4.03 4.73 12.54
C ARG A 12 -4.11 5.05 11.05
N ILE A 13 -2.95 5.06 10.40
CA ILE A 13 -2.83 5.43 9.00
C ILE A 13 -2.89 4.16 8.18
N GLY A 14 -3.98 3.97 7.43
CA GLY A 14 -4.12 2.88 6.47
C GLY A 14 -3.12 2.99 5.31
N VAL A 15 -3.04 1.96 4.48
CA VAL A 15 -2.08 1.84 3.36
C VAL A 15 -2.08 3.10 2.47
N ARG A 16 -3.26 3.62 2.13
CA ARG A 16 -3.38 4.86 1.34
C ARG A 16 -2.73 6.05 2.03
N GLY A 17 -2.94 6.20 3.34
CA GLY A 17 -2.35 7.28 4.10
C GLY A 17 -0.83 7.15 4.24
N GLN A 18 -0.30 5.92 4.32
CA GLN A 18 1.13 5.66 4.36
C GLN A 18 1.81 6.04 3.04
N ILE A 19 1.21 5.68 1.91
CA ILE A 19 1.69 6.05 0.57
C ILE A 19 1.64 7.58 0.39
N LEU A 20 0.52 8.21 0.75
CA LEU A 20 0.38 9.67 0.68
C LEU A 20 1.38 10.39 1.58
N ALA A 21 1.73 9.82 2.74
CA ALA A 21 2.73 10.41 3.64
C ALA A 21 4.14 10.43 3.02
N VAL A 22 4.54 9.39 2.27
CA VAL A 22 5.82 9.38 1.53
C VAL A 22 5.82 10.45 0.44
N GLY A 23 4.73 10.55 -0.33
CA GLY A 23 4.58 11.59 -1.35
C GLY A 23 4.60 13.01 -0.77
N ALA A 24 3.91 13.22 0.35
CA ALA A 24 3.90 14.50 1.07
C ALA A 24 5.29 14.86 1.62
N ALA A 25 6.04 13.89 2.14
CA ALA A 25 7.42 14.10 2.59
C ALA A 25 8.34 14.49 1.43
N GLY A 26 8.21 13.82 0.28
CA GLY A 26 8.96 14.17 -0.94
C GLY A 26 8.62 15.58 -1.44
N MET A 27 7.34 15.95 -1.45
CA MET A 27 6.91 17.30 -1.81
C MET A 27 7.44 18.35 -0.83
N ALA A 28 7.39 18.08 0.48
CA ALA A 28 7.92 18.99 1.49
C ALA A 28 9.44 19.19 1.34
N ALA A 29 10.19 18.12 1.05
CA ALA A 29 11.62 18.21 0.76
C ALA A 29 11.89 19.05 -0.51
N ALA A 30 11.12 18.85 -1.58
CA ALA A 30 11.24 19.63 -2.81
C ALA A 30 10.93 21.13 -2.59
N ILE A 31 9.88 21.44 -1.82
CA ILE A 31 9.54 22.82 -1.44
C ILE A 31 10.65 23.43 -0.60
N ALA A 32 11.19 22.71 0.39
CA ALA A 32 12.28 23.20 1.23
C ALA A 32 13.54 23.51 0.41
N VAL A 33 13.91 22.65 -0.54
CA VAL A 33 15.01 22.89 -1.49
C VAL A 33 14.71 24.11 -2.35
N GLY A 34 13.50 24.21 -2.92
CA GLY A 34 13.10 25.32 -3.77
C GLY A 34 13.13 26.67 -3.05
N THR A 35 12.56 26.74 -1.84
CA THR A 35 12.59 27.96 -1.00
C THR A 35 14.02 28.34 -0.62
N PHE A 36 14.86 27.36 -0.25
CA PHE A 36 16.26 27.63 0.07
C PHE A 36 17.04 28.13 -1.14
N ALA A 37 16.84 27.54 -2.32
CA ALA A 37 17.48 27.97 -3.56
C ALA A 37 17.07 29.40 -3.96
N ILE A 38 15.79 29.74 -3.85
CA ILE A 38 15.30 31.11 -4.15
C ILE A 38 15.95 32.13 -3.20
N ASN A 39 16.00 31.83 -1.91
CA ASN A 39 16.65 32.71 -0.93
C ASN A 39 18.16 32.84 -1.20
N GLY A 40 18.82 31.74 -1.55
CA GLY A 40 20.23 31.72 -1.93
C GLY A 40 20.55 32.54 -3.18
N LEU A 41 19.66 32.53 -4.18
CA LEU A 41 19.75 33.39 -5.37
C LEU A 41 19.59 34.87 -4.99
N GLY A 42 18.69 35.19 -4.05
CA GLY A 42 18.52 36.55 -3.55
C GLY A 42 19.79 37.10 -2.91
N SER A 43 20.39 36.34 -1.98
CA SER A 43 21.65 36.75 -1.34
C SER A 43 22.82 36.85 -2.32
N ALA A 44 22.89 35.97 -3.33
CA ALA A 44 23.92 36.04 -4.36
C ALA A 44 23.75 37.28 -5.24
N GLY A 45 22.51 37.70 -5.52
CA GLY A 45 22.21 38.94 -6.22
C GLY A 45 22.70 40.17 -5.46
N GLU A 46 22.40 40.25 -4.16
CA GLU A 46 22.86 41.36 -3.30
C GLU A 46 24.39 41.48 -3.26
N SER A 47 25.10 40.35 -3.12
CA SER A 47 26.57 40.36 -3.14
C SER A 47 27.15 40.80 -4.50
N LEU A 48 26.53 40.40 -5.62
CA LEU A 48 26.95 40.83 -6.95
C LEU A 48 26.70 42.32 -7.20
N ASP A 49 25.58 42.85 -6.71
CA ASP A 49 25.26 44.28 -6.80
C ASP A 49 26.28 45.11 -5.99
N GLU A 50 26.67 44.64 -4.80
CA GLU A 50 27.70 45.28 -3.97
C GLU A 50 29.07 45.30 -4.67
N VAL A 51 29.52 44.14 -5.19
CA VAL A 51 30.77 44.04 -5.96
C VAL A 51 30.74 44.99 -7.16
N SER A 52 29.67 44.98 -7.95
CA SER A 52 29.55 45.83 -9.14
C SER A 52 29.55 47.33 -8.80
N ALA A 53 28.94 47.72 -7.67
CA ALA A 53 28.95 49.10 -7.20
C ALA A 53 30.36 49.53 -6.79
N LEU A 54 31.11 48.68 -6.08
CA LEU A 54 32.49 48.95 -5.66
C LEU A 54 33.45 49.00 -6.85
N GLU A 55 33.35 48.08 -7.80
CA GLU A 55 34.13 48.11 -9.04
C GLU A 55 33.86 49.39 -9.85
N SER A 56 32.61 49.86 -9.87
CA SER A 56 32.25 51.12 -10.51
C SER A 56 32.90 52.32 -9.81
N ALA A 57 32.93 52.33 -8.47
CA ALA A 57 33.59 53.38 -7.70
C ALA A 57 35.13 53.36 -7.88
N GLU A 58 35.75 52.18 -7.87
CA GLU A 58 37.18 52.03 -8.13
C GLU A 58 37.54 52.51 -9.55
N SER A 59 36.77 52.09 -10.56
CA SER A 59 36.95 52.52 -11.96
C SER A 59 36.78 54.02 -12.14
N TYR A 60 35.88 54.64 -11.37
CA TYR A 60 35.72 56.08 -11.34
C TYR A 60 36.98 56.78 -10.78
N VAL A 61 37.54 56.29 -9.67
CA VAL A 61 38.79 56.84 -9.11
C VAL A 61 39.97 56.66 -10.07
N GLN A 62 40.03 55.55 -10.81
CA GLN A 62 41.02 55.34 -11.87
C GLN A 62 40.90 56.38 -13.00
N THR A 63 39.68 56.83 -13.30
CA THR A 63 39.44 57.91 -14.26
C THR A 63 39.96 59.24 -13.72
N ILE A 64 39.77 59.55 -12.43
CA ILE A 64 40.39 60.71 -11.77
C ILE A 64 41.92 60.65 -11.87
N GLU A 65 42.52 59.49 -11.57
CA GLU A 65 43.99 59.31 -11.65
C GLU A 65 44.55 59.64 -13.05
N THR A 66 43.79 59.32 -14.11
CA THR A 66 44.12 59.68 -15.48
C THR A 66 44.11 61.19 -15.68
N TYR A 67 43.05 61.88 -15.24
CA TYR A 67 42.97 63.33 -15.31
C TYR A 67 44.04 64.04 -14.46
N ASN A 68 44.36 63.51 -13.28
CA ASN A 68 45.43 64.05 -12.44
C ASN A 68 46.75 64.12 -13.23
N THR A 69 47.08 63.06 -13.95
CA THR A 69 48.28 62.99 -14.80
C THR A 69 48.25 63.99 -15.95
N ASP A 70 47.08 64.18 -16.58
CA ASP A 70 46.92 65.14 -17.67
C ASP A 70 47.10 66.59 -17.20
N ILE A 71 46.57 66.96 -16.02
CA ILE A 71 46.63 68.34 -15.50
C ILE A 71 48.09 68.82 -15.33
N SER A 72 48.93 68.01 -14.67
CA SER A 72 50.34 68.38 -14.47
C SER A 72 51.09 68.42 -15.80
N GLY A 73 50.79 67.48 -16.71
CA GLY A 73 51.36 67.46 -18.05
C GLY A 73 51.06 68.72 -18.85
N TRP A 74 49.80 69.17 -18.85
CA TRP A 74 49.40 70.41 -19.53
C TRP A 74 49.95 71.67 -18.87
N GLN A 75 50.10 71.69 -17.54
CA GLN A 75 50.70 72.83 -16.83
C GLN A 75 52.17 73.01 -17.24
N ILE A 76 52.94 71.92 -17.29
CA ILE A 76 54.32 71.95 -17.77
C ILE A 76 54.37 72.35 -19.25
N ALA A 77 53.44 71.86 -20.07
CA ALA A 77 53.43 72.16 -21.50
C ALA A 77 53.21 73.66 -21.77
N TYR A 78 52.25 74.31 -21.10
CA TYR A 78 52.06 75.76 -21.29
C TYR A 78 53.19 76.57 -20.64
N ALA A 79 53.78 76.10 -19.54
CA ALA A 79 54.96 76.73 -18.96
C ALA A 79 56.15 76.67 -19.92
N TRP A 80 56.30 75.58 -20.66
CA TRP A 80 57.35 75.45 -21.68
C TRP A 80 57.13 76.38 -22.89
N ASP A 81 55.88 76.71 -23.22
CA ASP A 81 55.56 77.66 -24.29
C ASP A 81 56.13 79.06 -24.02
N VAL A 82 56.42 79.41 -22.76
CA VAL A 82 57.08 80.66 -22.37
C VAL A 82 58.37 80.88 -23.17
N TYR A 83 59.13 79.81 -23.43
CA TYR A 83 60.39 79.86 -24.18
C TYR A 83 60.21 79.94 -25.71
N GLN A 84 59.02 79.59 -26.21
CA GLN A 84 58.73 79.57 -27.65
C GLN A 84 58.01 80.85 -28.11
N VAL A 85 56.99 81.28 -27.35
CA VAL A 85 56.09 82.37 -27.74
C VAL A 85 56.12 83.56 -26.78
N GLY A 86 56.84 83.45 -25.66
CA GLY A 86 56.94 84.47 -24.62
C GLY A 86 55.89 84.31 -23.52
N ALA A 87 56.21 84.75 -22.30
CA ALA A 87 55.43 84.48 -21.10
C ALA A 87 53.98 84.97 -21.16
N ALA A 88 53.76 86.22 -21.58
CA ALA A 88 52.41 86.76 -21.68
C ALA A 88 51.54 86.06 -22.73
N GLN A 89 52.15 85.51 -23.79
CA GLN A 89 51.45 84.82 -24.87
C GLN A 89 51.15 83.36 -24.51
N ALA A 90 52.05 82.70 -23.79
CA ALA A 90 51.92 81.30 -23.36
C ALA A 90 50.69 81.05 -22.47
N VAL A 91 50.24 82.07 -21.72
CA VAL A 91 49.08 81.99 -20.83
C VAL A 91 47.77 82.47 -21.45
N GLN A 92 47.77 82.85 -22.73
CA GLN A 92 46.52 83.19 -23.43
C GLN A 92 45.80 81.91 -23.86
N PRO A 93 44.49 81.75 -23.60
CA PRO A 93 43.73 80.56 -23.97
C PRO A 93 43.33 80.61 -25.45
N ILE A 94 44.33 80.61 -26.33
CA ILE A 94 44.11 80.60 -27.79
C ILE A 94 43.82 79.17 -28.22
N GLU A 95 42.90 79.01 -29.17
CA GLU A 95 42.57 77.70 -29.75
C GLU A 95 43.83 76.96 -30.21
N GLY A 96 44.01 75.72 -29.74
CA GLY A 96 45.18 74.90 -30.03
C GLY A 96 46.44 75.19 -29.20
N SER A 97 46.41 76.14 -28.27
CA SER A 97 47.50 76.37 -27.30
C SER A 97 47.49 75.35 -26.18
N ASN A 98 48.65 75.13 -25.54
CA ASN A 98 48.73 74.28 -24.35
C ASN A 98 47.91 74.85 -23.18
N ARG A 99 47.75 76.18 -23.08
CA ARG A 99 46.87 76.79 -22.07
C ARG A 99 45.40 76.45 -22.30
N ALA A 100 44.93 76.47 -23.55
CA ALA A 100 43.58 76.05 -23.86
C ALA A 100 43.35 74.56 -23.55
N GLY A 101 44.34 73.70 -23.82
CA GLY A 101 44.31 72.29 -23.44
C GLY A 101 44.27 72.08 -21.92
N TYR A 102 45.08 72.82 -21.16
CA TYR A 102 45.04 72.81 -19.69
C TYR A 102 43.64 73.14 -19.15
N LEU A 103 43.01 74.20 -19.67
CA LEU A 103 41.68 74.62 -19.23
C LEU A 103 40.59 73.60 -19.61
N ASP A 104 40.68 72.97 -20.79
CA ASP A 104 39.76 71.89 -21.19
C ASP A 104 39.85 70.69 -20.24
N VAL A 105 41.06 70.21 -19.94
CA VAL A 105 41.25 69.11 -18.99
C VAL A 105 40.83 69.50 -17.58
N THR A 106 41.04 70.76 -17.17
CA THR A 106 40.58 71.28 -15.88
C THR A 106 39.06 71.26 -15.77
N GLU A 107 38.35 71.76 -16.79
CA GLU A 107 36.88 71.72 -16.82
C GLU A 107 36.36 70.28 -16.76
N ARG A 108 36.99 69.36 -17.50
CA ARG A 108 36.63 67.94 -17.50
C ARG A 108 36.90 67.26 -16.17
N LEU A 109 38.04 67.52 -15.53
CA LEU A 109 38.34 66.98 -14.21
C LEU A 109 37.32 67.48 -13.17
N LEU A 110 37.07 68.79 -13.11
CA LEU A 110 36.09 69.37 -12.19
C LEU A 110 34.70 68.77 -12.40
N GLY A 111 34.28 68.65 -13.67
CA GLY A 111 33.00 68.02 -14.01
C GLY A 111 32.94 66.53 -13.69
N GLU A 112 34.07 65.82 -13.70
CA GLU A 112 34.12 64.43 -13.22
C GLU A 112 34.07 64.38 -11.69
N LEU A 113 34.81 65.23 -10.97
CA LEU A 113 34.80 65.30 -9.51
C LEU A 113 33.37 65.53 -8.96
N GLU A 114 32.55 66.36 -9.62
CA GLU A 114 31.15 66.55 -9.21
C GLU A 114 30.28 65.28 -9.30
N LYS A 115 30.68 64.28 -10.08
CA LYS A 115 29.92 63.02 -10.29
C LYS A 115 30.35 61.88 -9.37
N ALA A 116 31.21 62.13 -8.39
CA ALA A 116 31.73 61.08 -7.53
C ALA A 116 30.62 60.30 -6.82
N PRO A 117 30.67 58.96 -6.80
CA PRO A 117 29.71 58.14 -6.09
C PRO A 117 30.02 58.13 -4.59
N VAL A 118 29.93 59.31 -3.95
CA VAL A 118 30.29 59.52 -2.53
C VAL A 118 29.49 58.65 -1.58
N GLU A 119 28.29 58.21 -1.97
CA GLU A 119 27.45 57.31 -1.17
C GLU A 119 28.00 55.90 -1.03
N LEU A 120 28.92 55.48 -1.91
CA LEU A 120 29.59 54.18 -1.86
C LEU A 120 30.87 54.20 -1.03
N LEU A 121 31.35 55.40 -0.69
CA LEU A 121 32.55 55.60 0.11
C LEU A 121 32.26 55.40 1.59
N THR A 122 33.21 54.81 2.30
CA THR A 122 33.23 54.82 3.76
C THR A 122 33.53 56.23 4.28
N GLU A 123 33.31 56.46 5.57
CA GLU A 123 33.64 57.75 6.21
C GLU A 123 35.11 58.15 6.01
N GLY A 124 36.03 57.18 6.05
CA GLY A 124 37.46 57.44 5.81
C GLY A 124 37.78 57.76 4.35
N GLU A 125 37.17 57.04 3.41
CA GLU A 125 37.35 57.28 1.97
C GLU A 125 36.73 58.61 1.52
N ALA A 126 35.58 58.97 2.09
CA ALA A 126 34.95 60.27 1.87
C ALA A 126 35.85 61.41 2.37
N ALA A 127 36.50 61.23 3.53
CA ALA A 127 37.46 62.22 4.03
C ALA A 127 38.69 62.37 3.11
N ILE A 128 39.23 61.26 2.57
CA ILE A 128 40.31 61.31 1.57
C ILE A 128 39.82 62.04 0.31
N TYR A 129 38.60 61.75 -0.13
CA TYR A 129 38.00 62.39 -1.30
C TYR A 129 37.83 63.90 -1.10
N ASP A 130 37.33 64.33 0.05
CA ASP A 130 37.23 65.75 0.41
C ASP A 130 38.60 66.43 0.43
N GLU A 131 39.65 65.74 0.91
CA GLU A 131 41.02 66.26 0.89
C GLU A 131 41.56 66.39 -0.55
N ILE A 132 41.23 65.46 -1.46
CA ILE A 132 41.55 65.58 -2.89
C ILE A 132 40.92 66.86 -3.48
N LEU A 133 39.66 67.17 -3.15
CA LEU A 133 39.00 68.38 -3.62
C LEU A 133 39.72 69.64 -3.12
N VAL A 134 40.06 69.69 -1.83
CA VAL A 134 40.80 70.81 -1.23
C VAL A 134 42.16 71.00 -1.92
N LYS A 135 42.87 69.90 -2.20
CA LYS A 135 44.19 69.96 -2.86
C LYS A 135 44.09 70.40 -4.31
N TRP A 136 43.02 70.03 -5.02
CA TRP A 136 42.77 70.57 -6.36
C TRP A 136 42.47 72.07 -6.34
N ASP A 137 41.67 72.56 -5.39
CA ASP A 137 41.44 74.00 -5.20
C ASP A 137 42.75 74.77 -4.92
N GLU A 138 43.62 74.21 -4.06
CA GLU A 138 44.96 74.77 -3.79
C GLU A 138 45.81 74.82 -5.07
N PHE A 139 45.84 73.72 -5.84
CA PHE A 139 46.59 73.64 -7.09
C PHE A 139 46.13 74.68 -8.12
N PHE A 140 44.81 74.82 -8.32
CA PHE A 140 44.26 75.80 -9.27
C PHE A 140 44.50 77.25 -8.81
N ALA A 141 44.46 77.53 -7.50
CA ALA A 141 44.80 78.84 -6.97
C ALA A 141 46.30 79.20 -7.15
N ILE A 142 47.20 78.21 -7.14
CA ILE A 142 48.61 78.41 -7.49
C ILE A 142 48.76 78.65 -8.99
N ASP A 143 48.05 77.88 -9.83
CA ASP A 143 48.05 78.08 -11.28
C ASP A 143 47.59 79.48 -11.70
N ASP A 144 46.55 80.02 -11.06
CA ASP A 144 46.08 81.39 -11.30
C ASP A 144 47.17 82.44 -10.97
N GLN A 145 47.97 82.22 -9.92
CA GLN A 145 49.09 83.10 -9.57
C GLN A 145 50.24 82.99 -10.57
N VAL A 146 50.55 81.77 -11.02
CA VAL A 146 51.53 81.50 -12.08
C VAL A 146 51.14 82.23 -13.36
N VAL A 147 49.88 82.14 -13.76
CA VAL A 147 49.33 82.84 -14.93
C VAL A 147 49.44 84.36 -14.78
N ALA A 148 49.10 84.90 -13.61
CA ALA A 148 49.21 86.32 -13.33
C ALA A 148 50.67 86.82 -13.36
N LEU A 149 51.63 86.00 -12.95
CA LEU A 149 53.07 86.31 -13.01
C LEU A 149 53.58 86.27 -14.46
N PHE A 150 53.27 85.22 -15.23
CA PHE A 150 53.66 85.15 -16.63
C PHE A 150 53.06 86.29 -17.46
N ALA A 151 51.84 86.73 -17.15
CA ALA A 151 51.20 87.87 -17.80
C ALA A 151 51.97 89.21 -17.61
N GLN A 152 52.79 89.35 -16.57
CA GLN A 152 53.63 90.53 -16.36
C GLN A 152 54.79 90.62 -17.36
N ASN A 153 55.15 89.50 -18.00
CA ASN A 153 56.15 89.40 -19.06
C ASN A 153 57.53 89.99 -18.70
N THR A 154 57.99 89.77 -17.46
CA THR A 154 59.32 90.17 -17.01
C THR A 154 60.15 88.95 -16.61
N PRO A 155 61.49 88.97 -16.77
CA PRO A 155 62.33 87.83 -16.39
C PRO A 155 62.17 87.39 -14.93
N GLN A 156 62.03 88.35 -14.00
CA GLN A 156 61.85 88.05 -12.58
C GLN A 156 60.49 87.39 -12.29
N ALA A 157 59.41 87.84 -12.95
CA ALA A 157 58.09 87.23 -12.79
C ALA A 157 58.05 85.82 -13.40
N THR A 158 58.69 85.62 -14.55
CA THR A 158 58.86 84.30 -15.18
C THR A 158 59.62 83.33 -14.27
N GLU A 159 60.78 83.75 -13.73
CA GLU A 159 61.57 82.92 -12.80
C GLU A 159 60.77 82.55 -11.54
N THR A 160 59.99 83.50 -11.00
CA THR A 160 59.14 83.25 -9.84
C THR A 160 58.01 82.27 -10.17
N ALA A 161 57.33 82.44 -11.30
CA ALA A 161 56.25 81.55 -11.75
C ALA A 161 56.76 80.11 -11.99
N GLU A 162 57.92 79.95 -12.62
CA GLU A 162 58.53 78.64 -12.84
C GLU A 162 58.91 77.97 -11.51
N ALA A 163 59.45 78.73 -10.56
CA ALA A 163 59.74 78.22 -9.22
C ALA A 163 58.46 77.79 -8.48
N MET A 164 57.34 78.53 -8.64
CA MET A 164 56.05 78.14 -8.07
C MET A 164 55.51 76.86 -8.70
N ILE A 165 55.63 76.68 -10.02
CA ILE A 165 55.25 75.41 -10.65
C ILE A 165 56.07 74.27 -10.06
N LEU A 166 57.40 74.36 -10.10
CA LEU A 166 58.28 73.25 -9.73
C LEU A 166 58.26 72.89 -8.24
N ASN A 167 57.94 73.84 -7.35
CA ASN A 167 57.92 73.60 -5.91
C ASN A 167 56.49 73.51 -5.37
N ASP A 168 55.69 74.56 -5.57
CA ASP A 168 54.39 74.69 -4.91
C ASP A 168 53.33 73.85 -5.64
N SER A 169 53.15 74.03 -6.96
CA SER A 169 52.17 73.25 -7.75
C SER A 169 52.50 71.77 -7.74
N PHE A 170 53.77 71.40 -7.97
CA PHE A 170 54.20 70.01 -7.94
C PHE A 170 54.09 69.39 -6.54
N GLY A 171 54.34 70.16 -5.48
CA GLY A 171 54.13 69.70 -4.11
C GLY A 171 52.68 69.30 -3.85
N VAL A 172 51.74 70.19 -4.17
CA VAL A 172 50.29 69.91 -4.03
C VAL A 172 49.86 68.77 -4.97
N TYR A 173 50.37 68.72 -6.19
CA TYR A 173 50.08 67.65 -7.13
C TYR A 173 50.50 66.27 -6.63
N TYR A 174 51.68 66.14 -6.00
CA TYR A 174 52.08 64.87 -5.39
C TYR A 174 51.15 64.45 -4.26
N GLU A 175 50.70 65.39 -3.43
CA GLU A 175 49.69 65.10 -2.41
C GLU A 175 48.37 64.60 -3.03
N VAL A 176 47.92 65.20 -4.14
CA VAL A 176 46.74 64.71 -4.89
C VAL A 176 46.95 63.29 -5.41
N ILE A 177 48.10 62.98 -6.01
CA ILE A 177 48.40 61.61 -6.47
C ILE A 177 48.34 60.65 -5.30
N ASP A 178 49.02 60.96 -4.19
CA ASP A 178 49.11 60.07 -3.03
C ASP A 178 47.73 59.82 -2.42
N LEU A 179 46.90 60.86 -2.30
CA LEU A 179 45.52 60.72 -1.82
C LEU A 179 44.64 59.92 -2.78
N THR A 180 44.73 60.18 -4.08
CA THR A 180 43.95 59.44 -5.10
C THR A 180 44.38 57.97 -5.15
N ALA A 181 45.67 57.68 -5.03
CA ALA A 181 46.21 56.33 -4.96
C ALA A 181 45.76 55.62 -3.68
N ALA A 182 45.78 56.30 -2.52
CA ALA A 182 45.28 55.75 -1.27
C ALA A 182 43.78 55.44 -1.32
N LEU A 183 42.98 56.31 -1.94
CA LEU A 183 41.55 56.08 -2.16
C LEU A 183 41.32 54.87 -3.06
N ARG A 184 42.06 54.77 -4.17
CA ARG A 184 41.98 53.62 -5.09
C ARG A 184 42.39 52.32 -4.40
N GLU A 185 43.47 52.32 -3.62
CA GLU A 185 43.92 51.15 -2.88
C GLU A 185 42.89 50.70 -1.84
N SER A 186 42.25 51.63 -1.14
CA SER A 186 41.15 51.31 -0.21
C SER A 186 39.97 50.65 -0.93
N LEU A 187 39.53 51.21 -2.06
CA LEU A 187 38.43 50.67 -2.86
C LEU A 187 38.79 49.30 -3.44
N ALA A 188 39.98 49.12 -4.01
CA ALA A 188 40.45 47.85 -4.54
C ALA A 188 40.47 46.75 -3.46
N ASN A 189 40.95 47.08 -2.26
CA ASN A 189 40.90 46.15 -1.13
C ASN A 189 39.46 45.76 -0.76
N ARG A 190 38.51 46.70 -0.81
CA ARG A 190 37.09 46.42 -0.56
C ARG A 190 36.47 45.57 -1.68
N VAL A 191 36.83 45.81 -2.94
CA VAL A 191 36.43 44.97 -4.08
C VAL A 191 36.90 43.53 -3.88
N ASP A 192 38.17 43.32 -3.53
CA ASP A 192 38.73 41.99 -3.29
C ASP A 192 38.05 41.27 -2.11
N LEU A 193 37.78 42.00 -1.01
CA LEU A 193 37.04 41.48 0.14
C LEU A 193 35.59 41.12 -0.22
N ALA A 194 34.92 41.97 -1.01
CA ALA A 194 33.55 41.73 -1.47
C ALA A 194 33.47 40.52 -2.42
N HIS A 195 34.43 40.37 -3.34
CA HIS A 195 34.55 39.17 -4.20
C HIS A 195 34.72 37.91 -3.36
N THR A 196 35.68 37.92 -2.42
CA THR A 196 35.93 36.76 -1.54
C THR A 196 34.69 36.41 -0.70
N ALA A 197 34.02 37.42 -0.14
CA ALA A 197 32.79 37.22 0.63
C ALA A 197 31.65 36.66 -0.23
N ALA A 198 31.50 37.12 -1.46
CA ALA A 198 30.51 36.62 -2.41
C ALA A 198 30.78 35.15 -2.78
N GLU A 199 32.04 34.78 -3.04
CA GLU A 199 32.45 33.40 -3.33
C GLU A 199 32.19 32.47 -2.12
N ASP A 200 32.57 32.89 -0.91
CA ASP A 200 32.35 32.13 0.32
C ASP A 200 30.85 31.95 0.59
N GLN A 201 30.05 33.00 0.42
CA GLN A 201 28.59 32.95 0.56
C GLN A 201 27.95 32.01 -0.46
N GLN A 202 28.41 32.04 -1.72
CA GLN A 202 27.95 31.13 -2.77
C GLN A 202 28.32 29.67 -2.45
N ALA A 203 29.55 29.43 -1.99
CA ALA A 203 30.02 28.10 -1.60
C ALA A 203 29.21 27.56 -0.41
N GLN A 204 29.00 28.37 0.63
CA GLN A 204 28.22 28.00 1.80
C GLN A 204 26.76 27.69 1.43
N THR A 205 26.14 28.55 0.62
CA THR A 205 24.77 28.34 0.11
C THR A 205 24.68 27.03 -0.68
N THR A 206 25.65 26.76 -1.54
CA THR A 206 25.71 25.52 -2.32
C THR A 206 25.86 24.28 -1.43
N GLN A 207 26.73 24.33 -0.42
CA GLN A 207 26.93 23.20 0.52
C GLN A 207 25.69 22.92 1.37
N ILE A 208 25.03 23.96 1.89
CA ILE A 208 23.78 23.80 2.65
C ILE A 208 22.68 23.23 1.76
N MET A 209 22.56 23.72 0.51
CA MET A 209 21.59 23.20 -0.46
C MET A 209 21.82 21.70 -0.75
N ILE A 210 23.07 21.28 -0.99
CA ILE A 210 23.42 19.86 -1.15
C ILE A 210 23.05 19.07 0.10
N GLY A 211 23.34 19.59 1.29
CA GLY A 211 22.97 18.98 2.56
C GLY A 211 21.46 18.74 2.70
N ILE A 212 20.64 19.74 2.35
CA ILE A 212 19.17 19.64 2.36
C ILE A 212 18.69 18.61 1.35
N ILE A 213 19.26 18.58 0.13
CA ILE A 213 18.92 17.60 -0.91
C ILE A 213 19.23 16.18 -0.43
N VAL A 214 20.43 15.93 0.09
CA VAL A 214 20.85 14.62 0.58
C VAL A 214 19.98 14.18 1.75
N LEU A 215 19.74 15.07 2.71
CA LEU A 215 18.87 14.77 3.86
C LEU A 215 17.43 14.46 3.41
N GLY A 216 16.87 15.27 2.51
CA GLY A 216 15.55 15.05 1.93
C GLY A 216 15.45 13.70 1.21
N ALA A 217 16.45 13.35 0.38
CA ALA A 217 16.52 12.06 -0.30
C ALA A 217 16.59 10.88 0.68
N LEU A 218 17.43 10.99 1.72
CA LEU A 218 17.53 9.96 2.76
C LEU A 218 16.23 9.77 3.53
N LEU A 219 15.52 10.86 3.87
CA LEU A 219 14.23 10.80 4.55
C LEU A 219 13.16 10.14 3.67
N VAL A 220 13.10 10.48 2.38
CA VAL A 220 12.18 9.85 1.43
C VAL A 220 12.49 8.36 1.26
N LEU A 221 13.77 8.00 1.13
CA LEU A 221 14.20 6.59 1.04
C LEU A 221 13.86 5.81 2.31
N ALA A 222 14.12 6.38 3.50
CA ALA A 222 13.79 5.75 4.78
C ALA A 222 12.26 5.56 4.93
N ALA A 223 11.47 6.57 4.55
CA ALA A 223 10.01 6.48 4.58
C ALA A 223 9.49 5.43 3.58
N ALA A 224 10.02 5.42 2.35
CA ALA A 224 9.67 4.43 1.33
C ALA A 224 10.03 3.00 1.78
N PHE A 225 11.22 2.81 2.35
CA PHE A 225 11.65 1.52 2.89
C PHE A 225 10.76 1.03 4.04
N MET A 226 10.40 1.93 4.97
CA MET A 226 9.50 1.62 6.07
C MET A 226 8.10 1.21 5.56
N VAL A 227 7.55 1.93 4.59
CA VAL A 227 6.24 1.62 3.98
C VAL A 227 6.30 0.29 3.21
N ALA A 228 7.35 0.07 2.41
CA ALA A 228 7.56 -1.19 1.71
C ALA A 228 7.64 -2.38 2.68
N GLN A 229 8.39 -2.25 3.77
CA GLN A 229 8.49 -3.31 4.78
C GLN A 229 7.17 -3.55 5.53
N ARG A 230 6.36 -2.50 5.74
CA ARG A 230 5.06 -2.62 6.42
C ARG A 230 3.95 -3.19 5.57
N ILE A 231 4.01 -3.01 4.24
CA ILE A 231 2.98 -3.50 3.32
C ILE A 231 3.38 -4.84 2.71
N THR A 232 4.58 -4.94 2.13
CA THR A 232 4.98 -6.09 1.30
C THR A 232 5.15 -7.36 2.13
N ARG A 233 5.72 -7.28 3.34
CA ARG A 233 5.91 -8.47 4.19
C ARG A 233 4.58 -9.10 4.63
N PRO A 234 3.62 -8.35 5.20
CA PRO A 234 2.32 -8.93 5.58
C PRO A 234 1.49 -9.39 4.37
N LEU A 235 1.55 -8.69 3.23
CA LEU A 235 0.93 -9.17 2.01
C LEU A 235 1.53 -10.50 1.53
N GLY A 236 2.83 -10.71 1.70
CA GLY A 236 3.48 -12.01 1.48
C GLY A 236 2.87 -13.10 2.34
N ALA A 237 2.71 -12.87 3.65
CA ALA A 237 2.08 -13.82 4.56
C ALA A 237 0.62 -14.14 4.19
N VAL A 238 -0.16 -13.14 3.77
CA VAL A 238 -1.52 -13.34 3.25
C VAL A 238 -1.51 -14.21 1.99
N MET A 239 -0.58 -13.96 1.07
CA MET A 239 -0.43 -14.72 -0.17
C MET A 239 -0.02 -16.17 0.08
N ASP A 240 0.85 -16.40 1.06
CA ASP A 240 1.28 -17.75 1.46
C ASP A 240 0.10 -18.58 1.97
N VAL A 241 -0.77 -17.98 2.80
CA VAL A 241 -2.00 -18.64 3.28
C VAL A 241 -2.98 -18.89 2.15
N ALA A 242 -3.20 -17.91 1.28
CA ALA A 242 -4.10 -18.07 0.13
C ALA A 242 -3.62 -19.18 -0.82
N THR A 243 -2.30 -19.29 -1.02
CA THR A 243 -1.67 -20.34 -1.82
C THR A 243 -1.80 -21.71 -1.15
N ALA A 244 -1.57 -21.80 0.17
CA ALA A 244 -1.79 -23.02 0.94
C ALA A 244 -3.25 -23.48 0.88
N LEU A 245 -4.20 -22.55 1.03
CA LEU A 245 -5.63 -22.79 0.89
C LEU A 245 -5.98 -23.33 -0.51
N ALA A 246 -5.42 -22.74 -1.57
CA ALA A 246 -5.62 -23.21 -2.94
C ALA A 246 -5.08 -24.64 -3.17
N ALA A 247 -4.04 -25.04 -2.43
CA ALA A 247 -3.52 -26.40 -2.41
C ALA A 247 -4.29 -27.36 -1.48
N GLY A 248 -5.32 -26.87 -0.78
CA GLY A 248 -6.11 -27.65 0.19
C GLY A 248 -5.49 -27.76 1.59
N ASP A 249 -4.36 -27.09 1.85
CA ASP A 249 -3.76 -27.01 3.17
C ASP A 249 -4.46 -25.96 4.03
N LEU A 250 -5.43 -26.42 4.82
CA LEU A 250 -6.15 -25.57 5.78
C LEU A 250 -5.41 -25.42 7.11
N THR A 251 -4.14 -25.77 7.26
CA THR A 251 -3.43 -25.72 8.56
C THR A 251 -2.71 -24.39 8.81
N LYS A 252 -2.52 -23.58 7.77
CA LYS A 252 -1.81 -22.28 7.85
C LYS A 252 -2.70 -21.16 8.39
N SER A 253 -2.05 -20.14 8.96
CA SER A 253 -2.67 -18.84 9.31
C SER A 253 -1.70 -17.71 9.00
N SER A 254 -2.21 -16.51 8.75
CA SER A 254 -1.41 -15.37 8.31
C SER A 254 -0.47 -14.83 9.41
N GLY A 255 -0.90 -14.91 10.68
CA GLY A 255 -0.16 -14.33 11.81
C GLY A 255 -0.03 -12.80 11.76
N VAL A 256 -0.74 -12.14 10.85
CA VAL A 256 -0.70 -10.68 10.67
C VAL A 256 -1.58 -10.02 11.73
N THR A 257 -0.97 -9.19 12.57
CA THR A 257 -1.65 -8.46 13.67
C THR A 257 -1.80 -6.97 13.40
N GLN A 258 -1.58 -6.54 12.15
CA GLN A 258 -1.74 -5.14 11.77
C GLN A 258 -3.21 -4.72 11.85
N ASP A 259 -3.44 -3.47 12.20
CA ASP A 259 -4.77 -2.85 12.32
C ASP A 259 -5.11 -1.97 11.10
N ASP A 260 -4.57 -2.31 9.93
CA ASP A 260 -4.80 -1.62 8.66
C ASP A 260 -5.59 -2.50 7.67
N GLU A 261 -5.71 -2.04 6.42
CA GLU A 261 -6.42 -2.79 5.38
C GLU A 261 -5.80 -4.17 5.14
N VAL A 262 -4.48 -4.31 5.23
CA VAL A 262 -3.80 -5.59 5.03
C VAL A 262 -4.12 -6.54 6.18
N GLY A 263 -4.06 -6.06 7.42
CA GLY A 263 -4.42 -6.88 8.58
C GLY A 263 -5.90 -7.28 8.61
N ARG A 264 -6.81 -6.40 8.17
CA ARG A 264 -8.23 -6.75 8.01
C ARG A 264 -8.46 -7.84 6.97
N THR A 265 -7.76 -7.76 5.83
CA THR A 265 -7.82 -8.82 4.81
C THR A 265 -7.22 -10.13 5.32
N ALA A 266 -6.12 -10.07 6.07
CA ALA A 266 -5.49 -11.23 6.67
C ALA A 266 -6.42 -11.94 7.67
N ALA A 267 -7.05 -11.17 8.57
CA ALA A 267 -8.01 -11.69 9.54
C ALA A 267 -9.23 -12.33 8.86
N ALA A 268 -9.77 -11.70 7.81
CA ALA A 268 -10.88 -12.27 7.06
C ALA A 268 -10.51 -13.58 6.34
N LEU A 269 -9.28 -13.69 5.82
CA LEU A 269 -8.76 -14.92 5.23
C LEU A 269 -8.61 -16.03 6.27
N ASP A 270 -8.03 -15.73 7.44
CA ASP A 270 -7.86 -16.70 8.53
C ASP A 270 -9.21 -17.21 9.05
N GLU A 271 -10.21 -16.33 9.16
CA GLU A 271 -11.59 -16.70 9.51
C GLU A 271 -12.23 -17.62 8.45
N ALA A 272 -12.03 -17.34 7.16
CA ALA A 272 -12.52 -18.18 6.08
C ALA A 272 -11.88 -19.58 6.10
N VAL A 273 -10.57 -19.67 6.32
CA VAL A 273 -9.85 -20.95 6.50
C VAL A 273 -10.39 -21.71 7.70
N GLY A 274 -10.64 -21.02 8.82
CA GLY A 274 -11.24 -21.60 10.01
C GLY A 274 -12.62 -22.21 9.76
N HIS A 275 -13.50 -21.49 9.06
CA HIS A 275 -14.82 -22.00 8.67
C HIS A 275 -14.73 -23.23 7.74
N LEU A 276 -13.87 -23.19 6.72
CA LEU A 276 -13.66 -24.33 5.82
C LEU A 276 -13.17 -25.56 6.57
N ARG A 277 -12.27 -25.40 7.55
CA ARG A 277 -11.78 -26.50 8.39
C ARG A 277 -12.92 -27.13 9.20
N GLY A 278 -13.81 -26.31 9.75
CA GLY A 278 -15.02 -26.78 10.44
C GLY A 278 -15.96 -27.56 9.52
N VAL A 279 -16.19 -27.08 8.30
CA VAL A 279 -17.01 -27.78 7.30
C VAL A 279 -16.40 -29.14 6.94
N LEU A 280 -15.10 -29.22 6.65
CA LEU A 280 -14.44 -30.49 6.32
C LEU A 280 -14.45 -31.48 7.50
N SER A 281 -14.30 -30.99 8.74
CA SER A 281 -14.43 -31.84 9.93
C SER A 281 -15.82 -32.46 10.06
N SER A 282 -16.88 -31.69 9.77
CA SER A 282 -18.25 -32.20 9.76
C SER A 282 -18.47 -33.23 8.65
N VAL A 283 -17.93 -32.98 7.45
CA VAL A 283 -18.00 -33.93 6.32
C VAL A 283 -17.31 -35.25 6.67
N ALA A 284 -16.13 -35.20 7.30
CA ALA A 284 -15.42 -36.40 7.75
C ALA A 284 -16.26 -37.19 8.76
N SER A 285 -16.83 -36.52 9.78
CA SER A 285 -17.70 -37.18 10.76
C SER A 285 -18.96 -37.79 10.13
N SER A 286 -19.56 -37.14 9.14
CA SER A 286 -20.70 -37.71 8.41
C SER A 286 -20.29 -38.91 7.55
N ALA A 287 -19.11 -38.89 6.94
CA ALA A 287 -18.60 -40.02 6.17
C ALA A 287 -18.34 -41.25 7.07
N ASP A 288 -17.79 -41.06 8.27
CA ASP A 288 -17.61 -42.12 9.27
C ASP A 288 -18.96 -42.71 9.71
N ALA A 289 -19.97 -41.86 9.95
CA ALA A 289 -21.31 -42.32 10.30
C ALA A 289 -21.95 -43.15 9.17
N VAL A 290 -21.80 -42.72 7.91
CA VAL A 290 -22.27 -43.46 6.74
C VAL A 290 -21.54 -44.80 6.59
N ALA A 291 -20.22 -44.84 6.83
CA ALA A 291 -19.44 -46.07 6.81
C ALA A 291 -19.95 -47.06 7.87
N ALA A 292 -20.15 -46.61 9.11
CA ALA A 292 -20.70 -47.43 10.19
C ALA A 292 -22.10 -47.96 9.88
N SER A 293 -23.01 -47.10 9.39
CA SER A 293 -24.34 -47.54 8.96
C SER A 293 -24.30 -48.55 7.80
N SER A 294 -23.32 -48.43 6.90
CA SER A 294 -23.13 -49.39 5.80
C SER A 294 -22.65 -50.76 6.32
N GLU A 295 -21.80 -50.79 7.35
CA GLU A 295 -21.39 -52.02 8.03
C GLU A 295 -22.57 -52.70 8.75
N GLU A 296 -23.39 -51.94 9.48
CA GLU A 296 -24.60 -52.45 10.13
C GLU A 296 -25.61 -53.00 9.11
N LEU A 297 -25.79 -52.32 7.97
CA LEU A 297 -26.66 -52.79 6.89
C LEU A 297 -26.14 -54.08 6.27
N SER A 298 -24.82 -54.20 6.09
CA SER A 298 -24.18 -55.42 5.59
C SER A 298 -24.40 -56.60 6.54
N ALA A 299 -24.20 -56.39 7.85
CA ALA A 299 -24.46 -57.40 8.87
C ALA A 299 -25.94 -57.82 8.91
N SER A 300 -26.86 -56.86 8.85
CA SER A 300 -28.30 -57.13 8.80
C SER A 300 -28.70 -57.90 7.55
N SER A 301 -28.12 -57.56 6.39
CA SER A 301 -28.36 -58.27 5.13
C SER A 301 -27.87 -59.72 5.20
N ALA A 302 -26.71 -59.97 5.82
CA ALA A 302 -26.19 -61.32 6.04
C ALA A 302 -27.11 -62.14 6.96
N GLN A 303 -27.62 -61.53 8.03
CA GLN A 303 -28.60 -62.18 8.92
C GLN A 303 -29.91 -62.52 8.19
N ILE A 304 -30.42 -61.60 7.37
CA ILE A 304 -31.62 -61.84 6.56
C ILE A 304 -31.40 -63.02 5.61
N SER A 305 -30.23 -63.09 4.95
CA SER A 305 -29.89 -64.21 4.07
C SER A 305 -29.91 -65.54 4.82
N ALA A 306 -29.31 -65.60 6.02
CA ALA A 306 -29.30 -66.80 6.85
C ALA A 306 -30.71 -67.20 7.29
N SER A 307 -31.55 -66.24 7.73
CA SER A 307 -32.95 -66.51 8.10
C SER A 307 -33.79 -66.98 6.90
N ALA A 308 -33.52 -66.47 5.71
CA ALA A 308 -34.18 -66.92 4.48
C ALA A 308 -33.80 -68.36 4.11
N GLU A 309 -32.52 -68.73 4.26
CA GLU A 309 -32.06 -70.13 4.10
C GLU A 309 -32.73 -71.08 5.09
N GLU A 310 -32.83 -70.69 6.36
CA GLU A 310 -33.50 -71.49 7.40
C GLU A 310 -35.01 -71.63 7.14
N THR A 311 -35.67 -70.54 6.75
CA THR A 311 -37.10 -70.55 6.37
C THR A 311 -37.34 -71.47 5.17
N SER A 312 -36.43 -71.46 4.18
CA SER A 312 -36.49 -72.35 3.02
C SER A 312 -36.36 -73.83 3.44
N ALA A 313 -35.40 -74.14 4.31
CA ALA A 313 -35.22 -75.49 4.85
C ALA A 313 -36.47 -75.97 5.62
N GLN A 314 -37.04 -75.11 6.47
CA GLN A 314 -38.25 -75.44 7.24
C GLN A 314 -39.47 -75.61 6.34
N SER A 315 -39.59 -74.81 5.28
CA SER A 315 -40.63 -74.99 4.26
C SER A 315 -40.51 -76.35 3.56
N GLY A 316 -39.27 -76.83 3.32
CA GLY A 316 -39.01 -78.18 2.82
C GLY A 316 -39.51 -79.27 3.78
N VAL A 317 -39.25 -79.12 5.09
CA VAL A 317 -39.76 -80.05 6.12
C VAL A 317 -41.28 -80.06 6.15
N VAL A 318 -41.92 -78.88 6.10
CA VAL A 318 -43.40 -78.77 6.06
C VAL A 318 -43.97 -79.44 4.82
N ALA A 319 -43.35 -79.26 3.65
CA ALA A 319 -43.77 -79.91 2.42
C ALA A 319 -43.72 -81.45 2.55
N SER A 320 -42.62 -82.00 3.08
CA SER A 320 -42.51 -83.45 3.33
C SER A 320 -43.55 -83.95 4.33
N ALA A 321 -43.83 -83.21 5.41
CA ALA A 321 -44.88 -83.55 6.37
C ALA A 321 -46.27 -83.51 5.71
N ALA A 322 -46.54 -82.53 4.85
CA ALA A 322 -47.80 -82.44 4.11
C ALA A 322 -47.97 -83.62 3.13
N GLU A 323 -46.91 -84.09 2.48
CA GLU A 323 -46.94 -85.31 1.66
C GLU A 323 -47.27 -86.56 2.49
N GLU A 324 -46.72 -86.67 3.69
CA GLU A 324 -47.02 -87.77 4.62
C GLU A 324 -48.47 -87.73 5.10
N VAL A 325 -48.97 -86.54 5.49
CA VAL A 325 -50.38 -86.35 5.85
C VAL A 325 -51.29 -86.72 4.68
N SER A 326 -50.97 -86.31 3.46
CA SER A 326 -51.71 -86.68 2.25
C SER A 326 -51.79 -88.20 2.10
N ARG A 327 -50.65 -88.91 2.21
CA ARG A 327 -50.59 -90.39 2.19
C ARG A 327 -51.45 -91.04 3.26
N ASN A 328 -51.44 -90.49 4.47
CA ASN A 328 -52.28 -90.97 5.57
C ASN A 328 -53.77 -90.75 5.26
N VAL A 329 -54.14 -89.60 4.70
CA VAL A 329 -55.53 -89.32 4.27
C VAL A 329 -55.97 -90.28 3.17
N GLN A 330 -55.13 -90.60 2.18
CA GLN A 330 -55.46 -91.61 1.17
C GLN A 330 -55.65 -93.00 1.79
N THR A 331 -54.83 -93.36 2.78
CA THR A 331 -54.97 -94.64 3.50
C THR A 331 -56.28 -94.69 4.29
N VAL A 332 -56.64 -93.60 4.97
CA VAL A 332 -57.92 -93.47 5.68
C VAL A 332 -59.09 -93.54 4.71
N ALA A 333 -59.01 -92.88 3.55
CA ALA A 333 -60.04 -92.93 2.51
C ALA A 333 -60.26 -94.37 2.01
N ALA A 334 -59.18 -95.10 1.70
CA ALA A 334 -59.26 -96.51 1.32
C ALA A 334 -59.89 -97.37 2.44
N GLY A 335 -59.51 -97.12 3.70
CA GLY A 335 -60.13 -97.78 4.85
C GLY A 335 -61.62 -97.48 4.98
N ALA A 336 -62.04 -96.24 4.73
CA ALA A 336 -63.44 -95.84 4.72
C ALA A 336 -64.23 -96.47 3.57
N GLU A 337 -63.65 -96.60 2.37
CA GLU A 337 -64.26 -97.33 1.25
C GLU A 337 -64.49 -98.81 1.57
N GLN A 338 -63.47 -99.47 2.14
CA GLN A 338 -63.56 -100.87 2.57
C GLN A 338 -64.61 -101.04 3.66
N MET A 339 -64.64 -100.15 4.65
CA MET A 339 -65.66 -100.14 5.70
C MET A 339 -67.06 -99.92 5.12
N GLY A 340 -67.21 -99.04 4.14
CA GLY A 340 -68.47 -98.85 3.41
C GLY A 340 -68.92 -100.10 2.66
N ALA A 341 -67.98 -100.88 2.11
CA ALA A 341 -68.28 -102.18 1.50
C ALA A 341 -68.74 -103.21 2.55
N SER A 342 -68.05 -103.32 3.69
CA SER A 342 -68.46 -104.20 4.79
C SER A 342 -69.82 -103.83 5.37
N ILE A 343 -70.14 -102.53 5.50
CA ILE A 343 -71.47 -102.09 5.94
C ILE A 343 -72.56 -102.52 4.95
N ARG A 344 -72.31 -102.42 3.63
CA ARG A 344 -73.25 -102.90 2.60
C ARG A 344 -73.45 -104.42 2.69
N GLU A 345 -72.38 -105.16 2.92
CA GLU A 345 -72.43 -106.62 3.11
C GLU A 345 -73.22 -107.00 4.37
N ILE A 346 -72.95 -106.34 5.51
CA ILE A 346 -73.72 -106.52 6.75
C ILE A 346 -75.20 -106.22 6.54
N ALA A 347 -75.52 -105.12 5.85
CA ALA A 347 -76.90 -104.76 5.55
C ALA A 347 -77.59 -105.83 4.67
N SER A 348 -76.87 -106.38 3.69
CA SER A 348 -77.36 -107.50 2.86
C SER A 348 -77.62 -108.76 3.70
N ASN A 349 -76.65 -109.15 4.54
CA ASN A 349 -76.79 -110.32 5.41
C ASN A 349 -77.92 -110.14 6.44
N ALA A 350 -78.10 -108.93 6.96
CA ALA A 350 -79.20 -108.61 7.87
C ALA A 350 -80.57 -108.67 7.17
N ALA A 351 -80.67 -108.22 5.92
CA ALA A 351 -81.88 -108.34 5.12
C ALA A 351 -82.22 -109.82 4.82
N GLU A 352 -81.22 -110.61 4.45
CA GLU A 352 -81.37 -112.06 4.26
C GLU A 352 -81.82 -112.76 5.56
N ALA A 353 -81.18 -112.44 6.70
CA ALA A 353 -81.56 -112.96 8.00
C ALA A 353 -83.01 -112.58 8.36
N SER A 354 -83.44 -111.35 8.06
CA SER A 354 -84.81 -110.89 8.27
C SER A 354 -85.81 -111.64 7.37
N GLU A 355 -85.43 -111.97 6.14
CA GLU A 355 -86.26 -112.78 5.23
C GLU A 355 -86.38 -114.22 5.72
N VAL A 356 -85.29 -114.84 6.18
CA VAL A 356 -85.30 -116.17 6.80
C VAL A 356 -86.19 -116.18 8.05
N ALA A 357 -86.08 -115.16 8.90
CA ALA A 357 -86.95 -115.01 10.06
C ALA A 357 -88.43 -114.89 9.67
N ALA A 358 -88.76 -114.11 8.63
CA ALA A 358 -90.13 -114.00 8.11
C ALA A 358 -90.66 -115.35 7.61
N ARG A 359 -89.85 -116.10 6.83
CA ARG A 359 -90.22 -117.46 6.38
C ARG A 359 -90.43 -118.41 7.58
N ALA A 360 -89.61 -118.30 8.61
CA ALA A 360 -89.75 -119.10 9.83
C ALA A 360 -91.05 -118.77 10.59
N VAL A 361 -91.45 -117.49 10.66
CA VAL A 361 -92.75 -117.08 11.22
C VAL A 361 -93.91 -117.66 10.41
N THR A 362 -93.88 -117.55 9.07
CA THR A 362 -94.92 -118.15 8.21
C THR A 362 -94.99 -119.68 8.36
N ALA A 363 -93.85 -120.36 8.49
CA ALA A 363 -93.82 -121.80 8.75
C ALA A 363 -94.42 -122.15 10.12
N ALA A 364 -94.16 -121.33 11.15
CA ALA A 364 -94.76 -121.48 12.46
C ALA A 364 -96.29 -121.24 12.44
N GLU A 365 -96.77 -120.24 11.70
CA GLU A 365 -98.21 -119.98 11.48
C GLU A 365 -98.88 -121.17 10.77
N THR A 366 -98.26 -121.70 9.72
CA THR A 366 -98.77 -122.86 8.97
C THR A 366 -98.83 -124.11 9.86
N THR A 367 -97.80 -124.31 10.69
CA THR A 367 -97.76 -125.40 11.67
C THR A 367 -98.86 -125.22 12.71
N THR A 368 -99.06 -124.01 13.22
CA THR A 368 -100.13 -123.68 14.18
C THR A 368 -101.52 -123.96 13.59
N ALA A 369 -101.74 -123.57 12.33
CA ALA A 369 -102.98 -123.88 11.62
C ALA A 369 -103.19 -125.40 11.44
N THR A 370 -102.12 -126.15 11.18
CA THR A 370 -102.17 -127.62 11.07
C THR A 370 -102.49 -128.28 12.42
N VAL A 371 -101.89 -127.79 13.52
CA VAL A 371 -102.18 -128.25 14.88
C VAL A 371 -103.62 -127.94 15.27
N ALA A 372 -104.15 -126.75 14.91
CA ALA A 372 -105.55 -126.41 15.14
C ALA A 372 -106.50 -127.36 14.40
N LYS A 373 -106.18 -127.72 13.15
CA LYS A 373 -106.94 -128.68 12.36
C LYS A 373 -106.89 -130.10 12.93
N LEU A 374 -105.73 -130.52 13.47
CA LEU A 374 -105.61 -131.77 14.24
C LEU A 374 -106.46 -131.74 15.53
N GLY A 375 -106.55 -130.58 16.18
CA GLY A 375 -107.40 -130.36 17.34
C GLY A 375 -108.88 -130.55 17.02
N GLU A 376 -109.33 -130.03 15.88
CA GLU A 376 -110.70 -130.22 15.38
C GLU A 376 -110.97 -131.71 15.04
N SER A 377 -110.08 -132.38 14.31
CA SER A 377 -110.20 -133.82 14.06
C SER A 377 -110.13 -134.67 15.33
N SER A 378 -109.37 -134.26 16.35
CA SER A 378 -109.32 -134.96 17.64
C SER A 378 -110.61 -134.79 18.44
N ALA A 379 -111.26 -133.62 18.36
CA ALA A 379 -112.58 -133.38 18.93
C ALA A 379 -113.66 -134.20 18.20
N GLU A 380 -113.55 -134.35 16.89
CA GLU A 380 -114.43 -135.19 16.07
C GLU A 380 -114.27 -136.68 16.44
N ILE A 381 -113.04 -137.18 16.61
CA ILE A 381 -112.77 -138.52 17.16
C ILE A 381 -113.35 -138.67 18.57
N GLY A 382 -113.22 -137.64 19.42
CA GLY A 382 -113.82 -137.63 20.76
C GLY A 382 -115.34 -137.80 20.74
N ASN A 383 -116.03 -137.17 19.78
CA ASN A 383 -117.46 -137.35 19.57
C ASN A 383 -117.81 -138.77 19.09
N VAL A 384 -116.99 -139.38 18.22
CA VAL A 384 -117.18 -140.77 17.76
C VAL A 384 -117.02 -141.76 18.92
N VAL A 385 -116.01 -141.59 19.80
CA VAL A 385 -115.83 -142.43 20.99
C VAL A 385 -117.04 -142.33 21.92
N LYS A 386 -117.60 -141.13 22.09
CA LYS A 386 -118.84 -140.92 22.88
C LYS A 386 -120.03 -141.71 22.33
N VAL A 387 -120.18 -141.78 21.01
CA VAL A 387 -121.23 -142.58 20.35
C VAL A 387 -120.99 -144.07 20.56
N ILE A 388 -119.75 -144.56 20.41
CA ILE A 388 -119.39 -145.97 20.64
C ILE A 388 -119.71 -146.40 22.08
N THR A 389 -119.44 -145.52 23.06
CA THR A 389 -119.69 -145.83 24.49
C THR A 389 -121.18 -145.89 24.84
N SER A 390 -122.06 -145.29 24.03
CA SER A 390 -123.52 -145.33 24.27
C SER A 390 -124.22 -146.58 23.71
N ILE A 391 -123.52 -147.42 22.95
CA ILE A 391 -124.04 -148.64 22.30
C ILE A 391 -123.59 -149.91 23.04
N ALA A 392 -122.59 -149.81 23.93
CA ALA A 392 -122.13 -150.87 24.85
C ALA A 392 -122.84 -150.77 26.20
#